data_AF-A0A1Q8QMH9-F1
#
_entry.id   AF-A0A1Q8QMH9-F1
#
_cell.length_a   1.000
_cell.length_b   1.000
_cell.length_c   1.000
_cell.angle_alpha   90.00
_cell.angle_beta   90.00
_cell.angle_gamma   90.00
#
_symmetry.space_group_name_H-M   'P 1'
#
loop_
_entity.id
_entity.type
_entity.pdbx_description
1 polymer ?
#
loop_
_entity_poly.entity_id
_entity_poly.type
_entity_poly.pdbx_seq_one_letter_code
_entity_poly.pdbx_strand_id
1 'polypeptide(L)'
;MPAALEKSSATDHCQTGTRTMLHHSIAADARETTGVSRRFILRAGLTGFCACFIPWSAVAATKAGGAAAPAPAAPVGFYAENKAKFLADFKGVCAGAEKWMAARVSEPVAKATAADAQRRFEALLPGLPDLGGRSNRNQPFITMAGWLTALTQAMREKGMTAKDAGRLLYDLYAADWAAIPPQKAQAMGAALFSPAAQGALKEWAEASQQKLLPADWVGKFIPGDGKAFDLGYDYTECGAVKYFKAQGVAEVAPYYCLNDFLASRAQGTGLSRQHTIAQGDALCDFRYKQGRAVTQDWNTETPRFEGKKPA
;
A
#
# COMPACT_ATOMS: atom_id res chain seq x y z
N MET A 1 45.11 -55.12 -48.68
CA MET A 1 43.82 -55.84 -48.81
C MET A 1 42.69 -54.81 -48.82
N PRO A 2 41.58 -55.06 -49.55
CA PRO A 2 40.75 -54.03 -50.19
C PRO A 2 39.79 -53.32 -49.22
N ALA A 3 39.39 -52.06 -49.45
CA ALA A 3 38.31 -51.59 -50.34
C ALA A 3 36.93 -52.23 -50.02
N ALA A 4 35.79 -51.52 -50.09
CA ALA A 4 35.49 -50.20 -50.67
C ALA A 4 34.28 -49.55 -49.91
N LEU A 5 33.46 -48.61 -50.40
CA LEU A 5 33.23 -48.02 -51.74
C LEU A 5 32.65 -46.58 -51.57
N GLU A 6 32.81 -45.73 -52.59
CA GLU A 6 32.14 -44.42 -52.75
C GLU A 6 31.41 -44.39 -54.12
N LYS A 7 30.40 -43.56 -54.44
CA LYS A 7 29.81 -42.36 -53.80
C LYS A 7 28.40 -42.14 -54.39
N SER A 8 27.58 -41.26 -53.79
CA SER A 8 26.54 -40.50 -54.52
C SER A 8 26.62 -39.06 -54.03
N SER A 9 27.05 -38.09 -54.83
CA SER A 9 26.29 -37.38 -55.88
C SER A 9 25.04 -36.68 -55.30
N ALA A 10 24.82 -35.37 -55.50
CA ALA A 10 25.59 -34.33 -56.22
C ALA A 10 25.31 -32.93 -55.62
N THR A 11 25.92 -31.87 -56.18
CA THR A 11 25.40 -30.47 -56.35
C THR A 11 24.53 -29.82 -55.23
N ASP A 12 24.68 -28.55 -54.84
CA ASP A 12 25.38 -27.44 -55.49
C ASP A 12 25.55 -26.20 -54.59
N HIS A 13 26.37 -25.25 -55.07
CA HIS A 13 26.28 -23.79 -54.86
C HIS A 13 25.92 -23.18 -53.49
N CYS A 14 26.96 -22.68 -52.81
CA CYS A 14 27.12 -21.26 -52.45
C CYS A 14 25.85 -20.38 -52.33
N GLN A 15 25.48 -20.02 -51.09
CA GLN A 15 24.99 -18.67 -50.79
C GLN A 15 25.34 -18.23 -49.35
N THR A 16 25.90 -17.03 -49.22
CA THR A 16 26.37 -16.43 -47.96
C THR A 16 25.21 -15.89 -47.12
N GLY A 17 24.94 -16.50 -45.97
CA GLY A 17 23.93 -16.04 -45.01
C GLY A 17 24.53 -15.30 -43.81
N THR A 18 24.76 -13.99 -43.92
CA THR A 18 25.21 -13.16 -42.81
C THR A 18 24.11 -13.04 -41.75
N ARG A 19 24.31 -13.66 -40.58
CA ARG A 19 23.28 -13.77 -39.54
C ARG A 19 23.18 -12.51 -38.67
N THR A 20 22.61 -11.44 -39.22
CA THR A 20 22.31 -10.21 -38.47
C THR A 20 21.26 -10.47 -37.38
N MET A 21 21.68 -10.40 -36.10
CA MET A 21 20.73 -10.45 -34.97
C MET A 21 19.98 -9.13 -34.86
N LEU A 22 18.77 -9.08 -35.42
CA LEU A 22 17.83 -7.98 -35.22
C LEU A 22 17.16 -8.09 -33.83
N HIS A 23 17.70 -7.34 -32.87
CA HIS A 23 17.02 -7.06 -31.60
C HIS A 23 15.64 -6.46 -31.86
N HIS A 24 14.58 -7.25 -31.67
CA HIS A 24 13.21 -6.73 -31.63
C HIS A 24 12.97 -6.07 -30.26
N SER A 25 13.00 -4.74 -30.26
CA SER A 25 12.57 -3.93 -29.14
C SER A 25 11.06 -4.07 -28.95
N ILE A 26 10.62 -4.71 -27.87
CA ILE A 26 9.21 -4.72 -27.47
C ILE A 26 8.92 -3.41 -26.74
N ALA A 27 8.61 -2.38 -27.53
CA ALA A 27 8.14 -1.09 -27.03
C ALA A 27 6.63 -0.96 -27.25
N ALA A 28 5.93 -0.72 -26.14
CA ALA A 28 4.62 -0.06 -26.05
C ALA A 28 3.51 -0.50 -27.03
N ASP A 29 2.68 -1.46 -26.59
CA ASP A 29 1.25 -1.42 -26.89
C ASP A 29 0.43 -1.54 -25.59
N ALA A 30 -0.07 -0.39 -25.13
CA ALA A 30 -0.89 -0.25 -23.93
C ALA A 30 -2.02 0.75 -24.19
N ARG A 31 -2.86 0.45 -25.19
CA ARG A 31 -4.10 1.16 -25.47
C ARG A 31 -5.26 0.21 -25.77
N GLU A 32 -5.86 -0.30 -24.71
CA GLU A 32 -7.29 -0.64 -24.74
C GLU A 32 -7.96 -0.19 -23.44
N THR A 33 -8.50 1.03 -23.48
CA THR A 33 -9.25 1.63 -22.37
C THR A 33 -10.66 1.05 -22.31
N THR A 34 -10.84 -0.08 -21.63
CA THR A 34 -12.17 -0.50 -21.18
C THR A 34 -12.58 0.33 -19.95
N GLY A 35 -13.77 0.92 -20.00
CA GLY A 35 -14.18 1.96 -19.06
C GLY A 35 -14.46 1.45 -17.64
N VAL A 36 -13.50 1.58 -16.71
CA VAL A 36 -13.67 1.24 -15.29
C VAL A 36 -14.08 2.47 -14.48
N SER A 37 -15.36 2.83 -14.53
CA SER A 37 -15.95 3.76 -13.56
C SER A 37 -16.42 3.01 -12.32
N ARG A 38 -15.67 3.14 -11.21
CA ARG A 38 -16.11 3.17 -9.79
C ARG A 38 -14.88 3.06 -8.87
N ARG A 39 -14.55 4.13 -8.14
CA ARG A 39 -13.54 4.14 -7.05
C ARG A 39 -13.83 2.99 -6.06
N PHE A 40 -12.80 2.27 -5.59
CA PHE A 40 -12.98 1.07 -4.76
C PHE A 40 -12.48 1.30 -3.32
N ILE A 41 -11.20 1.57 -3.12
CA ILE A 41 -10.57 1.89 -1.81
C ILE A 41 -10.91 3.32 -1.38
N LEU A 42 -10.98 4.28 -2.30
CA LEU A 42 -11.26 5.68 -1.93
C LEU A 42 -12.73 5.97 -1.62
N ARG A 43 -13.66 5.21 -2.21
CA ARG A 43 -15.10 5.31 -1.88
C ARG A 43 -15.44 4.73 -0.52
N ALA A 44 -14.61 3.81 -0.03
CA ALA A 44 -14.70 3.32 1.34
C ALA A 44 -14.37 4.38 2.40
N GLY A 45 -13.97 5.60 2.03
CA GLY A 45 -13.59 6.60 3.03
C GLY A 45 -12.29 6.26 3.77
N LEU A 46 -11.54 5.25 3.33
CA LEU A 46 -10.09 5.21 3.49
C LEU A 46 -9.48 6.26 2.57
N THR A 47 -9.82 7.51 2.85
CA THR A 47 -9.27 8.64 2.15
C THR A 47 -7.77 8.61 2.30
N GLY A 48 -7.03 8.75 1.20
CA GLY A 48 -5.66 9.26 1.19
C GLY A 48 -5.56 10.71 1.68
N PHE A 49 -6.46 11.15 2.57
CA PHE A 49 -6.15 12.15 3.55
C PHE A 49 -5.27 11.45 4.61
N CYS A 50 -3.96 11.69 4.54
CA CYS A 50 -3.14 11.74 5.75
C CYS A 50 -3.93 12.61 6.73
N ALA A 51 -4.40 12.11 7.89
CA ALA A 51 -5.30 12.93 8.74
C ALA A 51 -4.63 14.24 9.24
N CYS A 52 -3.30 14.30 9.11
CA CYS A 52 -2.43 15.44 8.84
C CYS A 52 -3.09 16.67 8.16
N PHE A 53 -4.03 16.48 7.24
CA PHE A 53 -4.62 17.56 6.42
C PHE A 53 -5.88 18.21 6.99
N ILE A 54 -6.41 17.76 8.13
CA ILE A 54 -7.50 18.45 8.83
C ILE A 54 -6.87 19.21 10.01
N PRO A 55 -7.05 20.54 10.14
CA PRO A 55 -6.56 21.27 11.29
C PRO A 55 -7.29 20.79 12.55
N TRP A 56 -6.54 20.11 13.42
CA TRP A 56 -7.00 19.44 14.65
C TRP A 56 -7.78 20.38 15.60
N SER A 57 -7.48 21.68 15.57
CA SER A 57 -8.09 22.71 16.43
C SER A 57 -9.59 22.93 16.22
N ALA A 58 -10.16 22.57 15.07
CA ALA A 58 -11.58 22.84 14.76
C ALA A 58 -12.58 21.96 15.54
N VAL A 59 -12.14 20.86 16.16
CA VAL A 59 -13.01 19.93 16.91
C VAL A 59 -12.85 20.07 18.43
N ALA A 60 -11.73 20.63 18.91
CA ALA A 60 -11.45 20.79 20.34
C ALA A 60 -12.13 22.02 20.98
N ALA A 61 -12.76 22.89 20.20
CA ALA A 61 -13.30 24.18 20.64
C ALA A 61 -14.68 24.10 21.35
N THR A 62 -14.89 23.10 22.23
CA THR A 62 -15.95 23.18 23.26
C THR A 62 -15.49 22.57 24.59
N LYS A 63 -15.67 23.35 25.67
CA LYS A 63 -15.40 23.02 27.08
C LYS A 63 -13.93 22.82 27.48
N ALA A 64 -13.23 23.94 27.67
CA ALA A 64 -12.17 24.00 28.68
C ALA A 64 -12.80 24.06 30.08
N GLY A 65 -12.25 23.32 31.04
CA GLY A 65 -12.64 23.38 32.47
C GLY A 65 -12.92 22.02 33.11
N GLY A 66 -11.86 21.37 33.62
CA GLY A 66 -11.98 20.13 34.39
C GLY A 66 -10.64 19.40 34.49
N ALA A 67 -10.35 18.80 35.65
CA ALA A 67 -9.11 18.06 35.90
C ALA A 67 -8.88 16.90 34.92
N ALA A 68 -7.63 16.46 34.79
CA ALA A 68 -7.26 15.31 33.97
C ALA A 68 -8.04 14.06 34.40
N ALA A 69 -9.07 13.71 33.64
CA ALA A 69 -9.85 12.50 33.84
C ALA A 69 -8.97 11.27 33.55
N PRO A 70 -9.16 10.15 34.27
CA PRO A 70 -8.50 8.90 33.90
C PRO A 70 -8.89 8.53 32.46
N ALA A 71 -7.96 7.90 31.74
CA ALA A 71 -8.19 7.47 30.36
C ALA A 71 -9.50 6.65 30.28
N PRO A 72 -10.46 7.01 29.40
CA PRO A 72 -11.73 6.33 29.34
C PRO A 72 -11.50 4.85 29.01
N ALA A 73 -12.15 3.97 29.75
CA ALA A 73 -12.23 2.55 29.40
C ALA A 73 -12.74 2.43 27.96
N ALA A 74 -12.15 1.53 27.17
CA ALA A 74 -12.40 1.43 25.75
C ALA A 74 -13.91 1.37 25.46
N PRO A 75 -14.48 2.37 24.76
CA PRO A 75 -15.90 2.34 24.39
C PRO A 75 -16.16 1.17 23.42
N VAL A 76 -17.44 0.92 23.13
CA VAL A 76 -17.86 -0.09 22.14
C VAL A 76 -17.05 0.14 20.86
N GLY A 77 -16.22 -0.83 20.50
CA GLY A 77 -15.07 -0.55 19.61
C GLY A 77 -15.48 0.04 18.26
N PHE A 78 -14.67 0.97 17.75
CA PHE A 78 -14.87 1.69 16.50
C PHE A 78 -15.32 0.80 15.33
N TYR A 79 -14.75 -0.40 15.23
CA TYR A 79 -15.09 -1.41 14.22
C TYR A 79 -16.46 -2.08 14.43
N ALA A 80 -16.89 -2.28 15.68
CA ALA A 80 -18.21 -2.82 15.99
C ALA A 80 -19.32 -1.81 15.68
N GLU A 81 -19.16 -0.55 16.12
CA GLU A 81 -20.11 0.53 15.83
C GLU A 81 -20.30 0.78 14.32
N ASN A 82 -19.22 0.61 13.55
CA ASN A 82 -19.20 0.88 12.11
C ASN A 82 -19.20 -0.41 11.26
N LYS A 83 -19.53 -1.59 11.84
CA LYS A 83 -19.37 -2.91 11.19
C LYS A 83 -19.93 -2.97 9.77
N ALA A 84 -21.20 -2.58 9.60
CA ALA A 84 -21.89 -2.63 8.31
C ALA A 84 -21.18 -1.80 7.22
N LYS A 85 -20.59 -0.66 7.61
CA LYS A 85 -19.81 0.19 6.71
C LYS A 85 -18.53 -0.52 6.26
N PHE A 86 -17.74 -1.04 7.20
CA PHE A 86 -16.48 -1.73 6.87
C PHE A 86 -16.67 -2.97 5.99
N LEU A 87 -17.75 -3.71 6.19
CA LEU A 87 -18.09 -4.84 5.31
C LEU A 87 -18.49 -4.37 3.90
N ALA A 88 -19.29 -3.30 3.78
CA ALA A 88 -19.68 -2.73 2.50
C ALA A 88 -18.49 -2.15 1.72
N ASP A 89 -17.59 -1.45 2.43
CA ASP A 89 -16.32 -0.94 1.93
C ASP A 89 -15.47 -2.07 1.34
N PHE A 90 -15.23 -3.14 2.12
CA PHE A 90 -14.39 -4.24 1.70
C PHE A 90 -15.02 -5.09 0.59
N LYS A 91 -16.35 -5.24 0.57
CA LYS A 91 -17.07 -5.82 -0.58
C LYS A 91 -16.79 -5.05 -1.88
N GLY A 92 -16.66 -3.72 -1.80
CA GLY A 92 -16.21 -2.88 -2.92
C GLY A 92 -14.80 -3.24 -3.38
N VAL A 93 -13.85 -3.39 -2.46
CA VAL A 93 -12.47 -3.82 -2.75
C VAL A 93 -12.45 -5.23 -3.36
N CYS A 94 -13.21 -6.18 -2.82
CA CYS A 94 -13.29 -7.54 -3.34
C CYS A 94 -13.87 -7.62 -4.77
N ALA A 95 -14.78 -6.71 -5.15
CA ALA A 95 -15.26 -6.63 -6.54
C ALA A 95 -14.16 -6.15 -7.52
N GLY A 96 -13.19 -5.36 -7.05
CA GLY A 96 -11.97 -5.05 -7.80
C GLY A 96 -11.00 -6.23 -7.83
N ALA A 97 -10.80 -6.88 -6.68
CA ALA A 97 -9.95 -8.05 -6.52
C ALA A 97 -10.37 -9.22 -7.43
N GLU A 98 -11.67 -9.51 -7.52
CA GLU A 98 -12.26 -10.54 -8.38
C GLU A 98 -11.87 -10.31 -9.85
N LYS A 99 -12.04 -9.08 -10.36
CA LYS A 99 -11.65 -8.71 -11.72
C LYS A 99 -10.15 -8.82 -11.96
N TRP A 100 -9.33 -8.39 -11.00
CA TRP A 100 -7.88 -8.49 -11.08
C TRP A 100 -7.41 -9.96 -11.11
N MET A 101 -8.04 -10.83 -10.31
CA MET A 101 -7.74 -12.26 -10.27
C MET A 101 -8.24 -13.00 -11.52
N ALA A 102 -9.40 -12.65 -12.07
CA ALA A 102 -9.97 -13.29 -13.26
C ALA A 102 -9.09 -13.14 -14.53
N ALA A 103 -8.14 -12.20 -14.53
CA ALA A 103 -7.12 -12.07 -15.58
C ALA A 103 -5.90 -13.01 -15.41
N ARG A 104 -5.88 -13.84 -14.36
CA ARG A 104 -4.72 -14.66 -13.93
C ARG A 104 -5.09 -16.08 -13.51
N VAL A 105 -6.29 -16.26 -12.97
CA VAL A 105 -6.91 -17.55 -12.62
C VAL A 105 -8.31 -17.61 -13.23
N SER A 106 -8.92 -18.79 -13.29
CA SER A 106 -10.27 -18.94 -13.84
C SER A 106 -11.31 -18.13 -13.05
N GLU A 107 -12.33 -17.61 -13.74
CA GLU A 107 -13.40 -16.78 -13.13
C GLU A 107 -14.05 -17.44 -11.89
N PRO A 108 -14.37 -18.76 -11.87
CA PRO A 108 -14.89 -19.40 -10.67
C PRO A 108 -13.93 -19.35 -9.47
N VAL A 109 -12.61 -19.47 -9.71
CA VAL A 109 -11.58 -19.37 -8.67
C VAL A 109 -11.46 -17.93 -8.18
N ALA A 110 -11.44 -16.94 -9.07
CA ALA A 110 -11.39 -15.53 -8.71
C ALA A 110 -12.59 -15.13 -7.83
N LYS A 111 -13.80 -15.50 -8.24
CA LYS A 111 -15.06 -15.25 -7.51
C LYS A 111 -15.12 -15.96 -6.16
N ALA A 112 -14.72 -17.24 -6.11
CA ALA A 112 -14.65 -17.99 -4.85
C ALA A 112 -13.65 -17.35 -3.86
N THR A 113 -12.50 -16.87 -4.37
CA THR A 113 -11.46 -16.21 -3.57
C THR A 113 -11.93 -14.87 -3.02
N ALA A 114 -12.59 -14.04 -3.84
CA ALA A 114 -13.14 -12.75 -3.41
C ALA A 114 -14.29 -12.90 -2.39
N ALA A 115 -15.09 -13.98 -2.49
CA ALA A 115 -16.10 -14.33 -1.50
C ALA A 115 -15.49 -14.88 -0.20
N ASP A 116 -14.39 -15.64 -0.27
CA ASP A 116 -13.69 -16.13 0.91
C ASP A 116 -12.99 -15.02 1.68
N ALA A 117 -12.34 -14.09 0.97
CA ALA A 117 -11.77 -12.89 1.56
C ALA A 117 -12.82 -12.11 2.36
N GLN A 118 -14.03 -11.88 1.81
CA GLN A 118 -15.11 -11.18 2.52
C GLN A 118 -15.49 -11.85 3.85
N ARG A 119 -15.63 -13.18 3.87
CA ARG A 119 -15.91 -13.94 5.11
C ARG A 119 -14.77 -13.82 6.12
N ARG A 120 -13.52 -13.91 5.66
CA ARG A 120 -12.33 -13.76 6.52
C ARG A 120 -12.25 -12.36 7.13
N PHE A 121 -12.51 -11.32 6.35
CA PHE A 121 -12.52 -9.96 6.87
C PHE A 121 -13.63 -9.75 7.91
N GLU A 122 -14.82 -10.30 7.70
CA GLU A 122 -15.88 -10.25 8.74
C GLU A 122 -15.47 -10.95 10.03
N ALA A 123 -14.76 -12.07 9.96
CA ALA A 123 -14.22 -12.76 11.13
C ALA A 123 -13.05 -12.01 11.81
N LEU A 124 -12.22 -11.30 11.04
CA LEU A 124 -11.12 -10.47 11.54
C LEU A 124 -11.60 -9.15 12.18
N LEU A 125 -12.73 -8.61 11.73
CA LEU A 125 -13.22 -7.27 12.05
C LEU A 125 -13.38 -6.98 13.56
N PRO A 126 -13.87 -7.90 14.43
CA PRO A 126 -13.92 -7.69 15.88
C PRO A 126 -12.54 -7.67 16.54
N GLY A 127 -11.52 -8.26 15.90
CA GLY A 127 -10.14 -8.33 16.40
C GLY A 127 -9.20 -7.31 15.75
N LEU A 128 -9.69 -6.39 14.93
CA LEU A 128 -8.88 -5.30 14.39
C LEU A 128 -8.58 -4.28 15.49
N PRO A 129 -7.31 -3.84 15.64
CA PRO A 129 -6.95 -2.83 16.63
C PRO A 129 -7.71 -1.50 16.46
N ASP A 130 -8.55 -1.18 17.44
CA ASP A 130 -9.05 0.19 17.61
C ASP A 130 -7.88 1.06 18.11
N LEU A 131 -7.54 2.08 17.31
CA LEU A 131 -6.49 3.03 17.59
C LEU A 131 -7.07 4.38 18.04
N GLY A 132 -8.34 4.45 18.47
CA GLY A 132 -9.05 5.70 18.74
C GLY A 132 -9.88 6.19 17.55
N GLY A 133 -10.30 5.28 16.68
CA GLY A 133 -11.19 5.54 15.56
C GLY A 133 -10.75 6.69 14.65
N ARG A 134 -11.70 7.58 14.32
CA ARG A 134 -11.47 8.72 13.39
C ARG A 134 -10.48 9.76 13.90
N SER A 135 -10.24 9.81 15.21
CA SER A 135 -9.31 10.76 15.82
C SER A 135 -7.84 10.36 15.62
N ASN A 136 -7.56 9.10 15.26
CA ASN A 136 -6.21 8.66 14.99
C ASN A 136 -5.93 8.56 13.48
N ARG A 137 -4.90 9.30 13.05
CA ARG A 137 -4.37 9.31 11.67
C ARG A 137 -4.04 7.93 11.11
N ASN A 138 -3.77 6.94 11.95
CA ASN A 138 -3.31 5.61 11.54
C ASN A 138 -4.44 4.57 11.47
N GLN A 139 -5.64 4.86 11.98
CA GLN A 139 -6.80 3.95 11.92
C GLN A 139 -7.15 3.47 10.50
N PRO A 140 -7.10 4.32 9.44
CA PRO A 140 -7.33 3.88 8.07
C PRO A 140 -6.34 2.81 7.61
N PHE A 141 -5.08 2.88 8.06
CA PHE A 141 -4.02 1.96 7.69
C PHE A 141 -4.19 0.58 8.33
N ILE A 142 -4.64 0.47 9.60
CA ILE A 142 -5.03 -0.83 10.19
C ILE A 142 -6.18 -1.47 9.42
N THR A 143 -7.15 -0.68 8.97
CA THR A 143 -8.29 -1.19 8.20
C THR A 143 -7.82 -1.79 6.87
N MET A 144 -6.93 -1.10 6.15
CA MET A 144 -6.31 -1.60 4.92
C MET A 144 -5.42 -2.83 5.16
N ALA A 145 -4.76 -2.92 6.32
CA ALA A 145 -4.01 -4.12 6.71
C ALA A 145 -4.92 -5.32 6.99
N GLY A 146 -6.11 -5.10 7.58
CA GLY A 146 -7.16 -6.11 7.72
C GLY A 146 -7.65 -6.65 6.36
N TRP A 147 -7.90 -5.75 5.41
CA TRP A 147 -8.27 -6.12 4.04
C TRP A 147 -7.20 -6.94 3.33
N LEU A 148 -5.94 -6.49 3.41
CA LEU A 148 -4.83 -7.22 2.78
C LEU A 148 -4.59 -8.57 3.45
N THR A 149 -4.79 -8.69 4.77
CA THR A 149 -4.72 -9.98 5.49
C THR A 149 -5.78 -10.95 4.97
N ALA A 150 -7.04 -10.51 4.89
CA ALA A 150 -8.15 -11.34 4.41
C ALA A 150 -7.94 -11.79 2.95
N LEU A 151 -7.48 -10.88 2.08
CA LEU A 151 -7.10 -11.20 0.70
C LEU A 151 -5.94 -12.18 0.64
N THR A 152 -4.85 -11.92 1.36
CA THR A 152 -3.63 -12.77 1.38
C THR A 152 -3.97 -14.19 1.83
N GLN A 153 -4.74 -14.34 2.90
CA GLN A 153 -5.16 -15.66 3.39
C GLN A 153 -6.04 -16.40 2.36
N ALA A 154 -7.03 -15.74 1.76
CA ALA A 154 -7.88 -16.37 0.74
C ALA A 154 -7.11 -16.73 -0.55
N MET A 155 -6.17 -15.88 -0.96
CA MET A 155 -5.33 -16.08 -2.15
C MET A 155 -4.31 -17.21 -1.95
N ARG A 156 -3.73 -17.34 -0.74
CA ARG A 156 -2.78 -18.41 -0.38
C ARG A 156 -3.40 -19.80 -0.55
N GLU A 157 -4.68 -19.98 -0.18
CA GLU A 157 -5.46 -21.22 -0.40
C GLU A 157 -5.69 -21.58 -1.88
N LYS A 158 -5.25 -20.74 -2.82
CA LYS A 158 -5.31 -20.95 -4.28
C LYS A 158 -3.93 -20.91 -4.93
N GLY A 159 -2.86 -21.01 -4.13
CA GLY A 159 -1.47 -21.01 -4.61
C GLY A 159 -0.93 -19.65 -5.02
N MET A 160 -1.68 -18.56 -4.83
CA MET A 160 -1.17 -17.20 -5.05
C MET A 160 -0.32 -16.75 -3.85
N THR A 161 0.75 -16.03 -4.14
CA THR A 161 1.76 -15.62 -3.16
C THR A 161 1.39 -14.31 -2.47
N ALA A 162 2.11 -13.95 -1.40
CA ALA A 162 2.01 -12.62 -0.80
C ALA A 162 2.46 -11.49 -1.75
N LYS A 163 3.35 -11.78 -2.72
CA LYS A 163 3.70 -10.85 -3.79
C LYS A 163 2.49 -10.57 -4.68
N ASP A 164 1.67 -11.58 -4.97
CA ASP A 164 0.44 -11.43 -5.74
C ASP A 164 -0.63 -10.65 -4.97
N ALA A 165 -0.84 -10.94 -3.68
CA ALA A 165 -1.77 -10.20 -2.83
C ALA A 165 -1.35 -8.73 -2.65
N GLY A 166 -0.06 -8.48 -2.45
CA GLY A 166 0.52 -7.14 -2.42
C GLY A 166 0.37 -6.41 -3.76
N ARG A 167 0.55 -7.11 -4.89
CA ARG A 167 0.40 -6.55 -6.23
C ARG A 167 -1.04 -6.18 -6.54
N LEU A 168 -1.98 -7.04 -6.16
CA LEU A 168 -3.41 -6.79 -6.26
C LEU A 168 -3.79 -5.50 -5.52
N LEU A 169 -3.37 -5.33 -4.26
CA LEU A 169 -3.64 -4.10 -3.51
C LEU A 169 -3.01 -2.88 -4.20
N TYR A 170 -1.75 -2.98 -4.64
CA TYR A 170 -1.04 -1.90 -5.31
C TYR A 170 -1.73 -1.45 -6.61
N ASP A 171 -2.15 -2.39 -7.47
CA ASP A 171 -2.85 -2.09 -8.73
C ASP A 171 -4.24 -1.48 -8.47
N LEU A 172 -4.99 -1.97 -7.48
CA LEU A 172 -6.27 -1.37 -7.07
C LEU A 172 -6.08 0.06 -6.54
N TYR A 173 -5.06 0.29 -5.70
CA TYR A 173 -4.78 1.60 -5.13
C TYR A 173 -4.28 2.59 -6.19
N ALA A 174 -3.51 2.12 -7.18
CA ALA A 174 -3.10 2.91 -8.33
C ALA A 174 -4.31 3.34 -9.19
N ALA A 175 -5.24 2.41 -9.46
CA ALA A 175 -6.47 2.72 -10.19
C ALA A 175 -7.37 3.72 -9.44
N ASP A 176 -7.43 3.63 -8.12
CA ASP A 176 -8.14 4.60 -7.27
C ASP A 176 -7.51 6.00 -7.34
N TRP A 177 -6.19 6.13 -7.24
CA TRP A 177 -5.50 7.42 -7.41
C TRP A 177 -5.69 8.02 -8.81
N ALA A 178 -5.64 7.19 -9.85
CA ALA A 178 -5.93 7.61 -11.23
C ALA A 178 -7.37 8.12 -11.42
N ALA A 179 -8.31 7.71 -10.57
CA ALA A 179 -9.71 8.18 -10.55
C ALA A 179 -9.95 9.47 -9.72
N ILE A 180 -8.89 10.09 -9.18
CA ILE A 180 -8.93 11.43 -8.59
C ILE A 180 -8.46 12.47 -9.62
N PRO A 181 -9.18 13.58 -9.84
CA PRO A 181 -8.67 14.69 -10.65
C PRO A 181 -7.31 15.19 -10.12
N PRO A 182 -6.28 15.37 -10.97
CA PRO A 182 -4.93 15.71 -10.53
C PRO A 182 -4.86 16.94 -9.62
N GLN A 183 -5.62 17.99 -9.91
CA GLN A 183 -5.66 19.22 -9.10
C GLN A 183 -6.19 18.94 -7.69
N LYS A 184 -7.13 18.01 -7.53
CA LYS A 184 -7.65 17.60 -6.22
C LYS A 184 -6.61 16.77 -5.46
N ALA A 185 -5.91 15.86 -6.12
CA ALA A 185 -4.84 15.09 -5.49
C ALA A 185 -3.67 15.99 -5.05
N GLN A 186 -3.28 16.95 -5.89
CA GLN A 186 -2.27 17.97 -5.58
C GLN A 186 -2.69 18.90 -4.44
N ALA A 187 -3.95 19.36 -4.42
CA ALA A 187 -4.48 20.17 -3.32
C ALA A 187 -4.50 19.40 -1.99
N MET A 188 -4.81 18.09 -2.02
CA MET A 188 -4.62 17.22 -0.86
C MET A 188 -3.14 17.21 -0.44
N GLY A 189 -2.21 16.92 -1.34
CA GLY A 189 -0.78 16.89 -1.04
C GLY A 189 -0.20 18.19 -0.46
N ALA A 190 -0.55 19.34 -1.04
CA ALA A 190 -0.06 20.65 -0.63
C ALA A 190 -0.34 20.97 0.85
N ALA A 191 -1.48 20.51 1.37
CA ALA A 191 -1.86 20.75 2.76
C ALA A 191 -0.89 20.10 3.79
N LEU A 192 -0.07 19.11 3.39
CA LEU A 192 0.90 18.41 4.25
C LEU A 192 1.97 19.37 4.78
N PHE A 193 2.33 20.33 3.94
CA PHE A 193 3.38 21.30 4.21
C PHE A 193 2.86 22.54 4.94
N SER A 194 1.54 22.64 5.19
CA SER A 194 0.96 23.75 5.96
C SER A 194 1.46 23.72 7.42
N PRO A 195 1.65 24.88 8.07
CA PRO A 195 2.08 24.94 9.48
C PRO A 195 1.15 24.16 10.41
N ALA A 196 -0.16 24.15 10.14
CA ALA A 196 -1.14 23.38 10.92
C ALA A 196 -0.94 21.86 10.80
N ALA A 197 -0.68 21.35 9.59
CA ALA A 197 -0.41 19.93 9.37
C ALA A 197 0.91 19.48 10.02
N GLN A 198 1.94 20.32 9.95
CA GLN A 198 3.23 20.06 10.59
C GLN A 198 3.11 20.09 12.13
N GLY A 199 2.36 21.05 12.68
CA GLY A 199 2.04 21.13 14.11
C GLY A 199 1.31 19.87 14.60
N ALA A 200 0.22 19.48 13.93
CA ALA A 200 -0.55 18.28 14.28
C ALA A 200 0.28 16.98 14.14
N LEU A 201 1.17 16.88 13.15
CA LEU A 201 2.11 15.76 13.03
C LEU A 201 3.12 15.74 14.19
N LYS A 202 3.62 16.90 14.62
CA LYS A 202 4.54 17.02 15.76
C LYS A 202 3.85 16.63 17.07
N GLU A 203 2.66 17.17 17.34
CA GLU A 203 1.84 16.82 18.50
C GLU A 203 1.53 15.32 18.55
N TRP A 204 1.11 14.73 17.42
CA TRP A 204 0.91 13.29 17.32
C TRP A 204 2.20 12.49 17.59
N ALA A 205 3.35 12.93 17.05
CA ALA A 205 4.62 12.24 17.23
C ALA A 205 5.04 12.23 18.71
N GLU A 206 4.91 13.38 19.39
CA GLU A 206 5.16 13.52 20.83
C GLU A 206 4.21 12.64 21.67
N ALA A 207 2.90 12.66 21.38
CA ALA A 207 1.92 11.79 22.04
C ALA A 207 2.19 10.30 21.82
N SER A 208 2.63 9.90 20.61
CA SER A 208 2.92 8.50 20.27
C SER A 208 4.02 7.87 21.13
N GLN A 209 4.93 8.68 21.71
CA GLN A 209 5.99 8.20 22.60
C GLN A 209 5.44 7.58 23.90
N GLN A 210 4.21 7.94 24.30
CA GLN A 210 3.54 7.37 25.48
C GLN A 210 3.02 5.94 25.25
N LYS A 211 2.94 5.49 23.98
CA LYS A 211 2.52 4.14 23.57
C LYS A 211 1.18 3.66 24.17
N LEU A 212 0.26 4.59 24.42
CA LEU A 212 -1.06 4.34 25.03
C LEU A 212 -1.89 3.28 24.26
N LEU A 213 -1.61 3.12 22.97
CA LEU A 213 -2.22 2.15 22.07
C LEU A 213 -1.11 1.21 21.54
N PRO A 214 -0.87 0.04 22.17
CA PRO A 214 0.27 -0.82 21.82
C PRO A 214 0.31 -1.31 20.37
N ALA A 215 -0.84 -1.34 19.70
CA ALA A 215 -0.96 -1.72 18.28
C ALA A 215 -0.76 -0.56 17.29
N ASP A 216 -0.62 0.69 17.76
CA ASP A 216 -0.37 1.85 16.91
C ASP A 216 1.11 1.92 16.47
N TRP A 217 1.40 2.88 15.59
CA TRP A 217 2.73 3.34 15.23
C TRP A 217 3.27 4.27 16.31
N VAL A 218 4.59 4.25 16.49
CA VAL A 218 5.33 5.23 17.29
C VAL A 218 6.21 6.01 16.33
N GLY A 219 6.14 7.35 16.36
CA GLY A 219 6.82 8.20 15.39
C GLY A 219 7.52 9.41 15.99
N LYS A 220 8.53 9.92 15.27
CA LYS A 220 9.28 11.14 15.58
C LYS A 220 9.11 12.13 14.44
N PHE A 221 8.79 13.38 14.77
CA PHE A 221 8.76 14.48 13.79
C PHE A 221 10.20 14.88 13.43
N ILE A 222 10.48 15.03 12.13
CA ILE A 222 11.77 15.49 11.62
C ILE A 222 11.54 16.80 10.84
N PRO A 223 11.98 17.97 11.34
CA PRO A 223 11.86 19.22 10.59
C PRO A 223 12.64 19.14 9.28
N GLY A 224 12.16 19.83 8.25
CA GLY A 224 12.89 19.98 6.99
C GLY A 224 14.26 20.65 7.20
N ASP A 225 15.26 20.23 6.43
CA ASP A 225 16.63 20.76 6.47
C ASP A 225 16.82 22.00 5.58
N GLY A 226 15.75 22.43 4.90
CA GLY A 226 15.75 23.51 3.90
C GLY A 226 16.51 23.16 2.61
N LYS A 227 16.94 21.91 2.44
CA LYS A 227 17.80 21.46 1.34
C LYS A 227 17.31 20.13 0.76
N ALA A 228 17.62 18.99 1.37
CA ALA A 228 17.28 17.67 0.87
C ALA A 228 15.79 17.33 1.05
N PHE A 229 15.10 17.90 2.04
CA PHE A 229 13.67 17.68 2.28
C PHE A 229 13.02 18.83 3.06
N ASP A 230 11.71 19.02 2.86
CA ASP A 230 10.97 20.14 3.44
C ASP A 230 10.16 19.70 4.67
N LEU A 231 9.87 18.40 4.80
CA LEU A 231 9.20 17.77 5.94
C LEU A 231 9.62 16.30 6.06
N GLY A 232 9.79 15.79 7.27
CA GLY A 232 9.98 14.36 7.52
C GLY A 232 9.32 13.84 8.79
N TYR A 233 9.25 12.52 8.89
CA TYR A 233 9.01 11.82 10.14
C TYR A 233 9.60 10.41 10.08
N ASP A 234 10.01 9.88 11.23
CA ASP A 234 10.49 8.51 11.38
C ASP A 234 9.46 7.69 12.15
N TYR A 235 8.98 6.58 11.59
CA TYR A 235 8.30 5.58 12.41
C TYR A 235 9.35 4.66 13.03
N THR A 236 9.34 4.52 14.35
CA THR A 236 10.19 3.59 15.12
C THR A 236 9.42 2.31 15.51
N GLU A 237 8.09 2.35 15.45
CA GLU A 237 7.23 1.16 15.52
C GLU A 237 6.12 1.26 14.47
N CYS A 238 5.69 0.12 13.91
CA CYS A 238 4.70 0.08 12.83
C CYS A 238 3.51 -0.82 13.17
N GLY A 239 2.32 -0.23 13.31
CA GLY A 239 1.09 -0.96 13.62
C GLY A 239 0.71 -2.01 12.57
N ALA A 240 0.91 -1.71 11.28
CA ALA A 240 0.67 -2.68 10.21
C ALA A 240 1.61 -3.90 10.29
N VAL A 241 2.91 -3.71 10.59
CA VAL A 241 3.86 -4.83 10.77
C VAL A 241 3.47 -5.69 11.99
N LYS A 242 3.18 -5.04 13.14
CA LYS A 242 2.66 -5.73 14.34
C LYS A 242 1.43 -6.58 14.01
N TYR A 243 0.48 -6.00 13.27
CA TYR A 243 -0.76 -6.67 12.87
C TYR A 243 -0.51 -7.85 11.91
N PHE A 244 0.19 -7.65 10.79
CA PHE A 244 0.47 -8.72 9.83
C PHE A 244 1.23 -9.90 10.45
N LYS A 245 2.14 -9.61 11.39
CA LYS A 245 2.86 -10.62 12.18
C LYS A 245 1.93 -11.43 13.10
N ALA A 246 1.04 -10.75 13.83
CA ALA A 246 0.03 -11.40 14.65
C ALA A 246 -0.97 -12.25 13.84
N GLN A 247 -1.19 -11.91 12.56
CA GLN A 247 -2.10 -12.61 11.64
C GLN A 247 -1.43 -13.70 10.77
N GLY A 248 -0.12 -13.98 10.96
CA GLY A 248 0.59 -15.02 10.20
C GLY A 248 0.76 -14.70 8.70
N VAL A 249 0.88 -13.41 8.37
CA VAL A 249 1.05 -12.88 7.00
C VAL A 249 2.13 -11.78 6.92
N ALA A 250 3.14 -11.82 7.81
CA ALA A 250 4.19 -10.81 7.91
C ALA A 250 4.90 -10.51 6.57
N GLU A 251 4.99 -11.52 5.69
CA GLU A 251 5.61 -11.43 4.38
C GLU A 251 4.87 -10.52 3.38
N VAL A 252 3.63 -10.10 3.68
CA VAL A 252 2.91 -9.11 2.86
C VAL A 252 3.28 -7.66 3.21
N ALA A 253 3.87 -7.42 4.38
CA ALA A 253 4.13 -6.08 4.89
C ALA A 253 5.04 -5.20 3.98
N PRO A 254 6.12 -5.71 3.34
CA PRO A 254 6.92 -4.92 2.40
C PRO A 254 6.10 -4.36 1.24
N TYR A 255 5.19 -5.17 0.67
CA TYR A 255 4.34 -4.78 -0.45
C TYR A 255 3.26 -3.77 -0.03
N TYR A 256 2.71 -3.92 1.17
CA TYR A 256 1.79 -2.93 1.76
C TYR A 256 2.40 -1.52 1.78
N CYS A 257 3.67 -1.40 2.16
CA CYS A 257 4.41 -0.14 2.26
C CYS A 257 4.71 0.54 0.89
N LEU A 258 4.44 -0.11 -0.24
CA LEU A 258 4.63 0.49 -1.57
C LEU A 258 3.53 1.50 -1.94
N ASN A 259 2.37 1.38 -1.30
CA ASN A 259 1.22 2.28 -1.51
C ASN A 259 1.52 3.74 -1.15
N ASP A 260 2.47 3.97 -0.24
CA ASP A 260 2.92 5.32 0.15
C ASP A 260 3.48 6.11 -1.04
N PHE A 261 4.19 5.43 -1.95
CA PHE A 261 4.76 6.06 -3.14
C PHE A 261 3.71 6.36 -4.22
N LEU A 262 2.68 5.52 -4.35
CA LEU A 262 1.52 5.81 -5.22
C LEU A 262 0.78 7.06 -4.74
N ALA A 263 0.46 7.12 -3.45
CA ALA A 263 -0.20 8.27 -2.84
C ALA A 263 0.66 9.54 -3.02
N SER A 264 1.95 9.47 -2.68
CA SER A 264 2.83 10.63 -2.79
C SER A 264 3.01 11.12 -4.23
N ARG A 265 3.10 10.20 -5.21
CA ARG A 265 3.19 10.53 -6.63
C ARG A 265 1.93 11.25 -7.13
N ALA A 266 0.75 10.74 -6.80
CA ALA A 266 -0.51 11.36 -7.17
C ALA A 266 -0.73 12.72 -6.48
N GLN A 267 -0.28 12.85 -5.24
CA GLN A 267 -0.38 14.07 -4.44
C GLN A 267 0.70 15.13 -4.73
N GLY A 268 1.79 14.77 -5.41
CA GLY A 268 2.93 15.67 -5.62
C GLY A 268 3.75 15.98 -4.35
N THR A 269 3.64 15.16 -3.30
CA THR A 269 4.36 15.39 -2.02
C THR A 269 5.84 14.97 -2.05
N GLY A 270 6.26 14.28 -3.12
CA GLY A 270 7.67 13.99 -3.38
C GLY A 270 8.37 13.15 -2.31
N LEU A 271 7.70 12.11 -1.80
CA LEU A 271 8.25 11.15 -0.84
C LEU A 271 9.51 10.47 -1.40
N SER A 272 10.51 10.33 -0.54
CA SER A 272 11.55 9.33 -0.65
C SER A 272 11.80 8.71 0.73
N ARG A 273 12.17 7.43 0.75
CA ARG A 273 12.38 6.62 1.96
C ARG A 273 13.49 5.61 1.70
N GLN A 274 14.53 5.59 2.53
CA GLN A 274 15.67 4.67 2.36
C GLN A 274 15.50 3.40 3.20
N HIS A 275 15.00 3.54 4.41
CA HIS A 275 14.81 2.50 5.42
C HIS A 275 13.31 2.20 5.61
N THR A 276 12.94 0.94 5.84
CA THR A 276 11.56 0.52 6.07
C THR A 276 11.49 -0.66 7.05
N ILE A 277 10.79 -0.48 8.18
CA ILE A 277 10.60 -1.54 9.21
C ILE A 277 10.13 -2.86 8.59
N ALA A 278 9.17 -2.82 7.65
CA ALA A 278 8.67 -4.04 7.01
C ALA A 278 9.76 -4.83 6.23
N GLN A 279 10.82 -4.17 5.78
CA GLN A 279 11.99 -4.77 5.11
C GLN A 279 13.10 -5.19 6.10
N GLY A 280 12.86 -5.10 7.41
CA GLY A 280 13.81 -5.47 8.46
C GLY A 280 14.70 -4.32 8.99
N ASP A 281 14.49 -3.09 8.53
CA ASP A 281 15.25 -1.93 9.04
C ASP A 281 14.74 -1.46 10.41
N ALA A 282 15.56 -0.71 11.16
CA ALA A 282 15.19 -0.24 12.51
C ALA A 282 14.09 0.85 12.55
N LEU A 283 13.81 1.51 11.41
CA LEU A 283 12.82 2.57 11.29
C LEU A 283 12.30 2.72 9.85
N CYS A 284 11.23 3.49 9.66
CA CYS A 284 10.82 3.98 8.34
C CYS A 284 11.10 5.49 8.25
N ASP A 285 12.00 5.93 7.37
CA ASP A 285 12.43 7.33 7.24
C ASP A 285 11.68 8.10 6.14
N PHE A 286 10.45 8.55 6.45
CA PHE A 286 9.69 9.34 5.50
C PHE A 286 10.30 10.74 5.34
N ARG A 287 10.75 11.08 4.12
CA ARG A 287 11.24 12.42 3.76
C ARG A 287 10.42 12.93 2.57
N TYR A 288 9.82 14.10 2.69
CA TYR A 288 8.98 14.73 1.68
C TYR A 288 9.63 16.03 1.16
N LYS A 289 9.54 16.26 -0.14
CA LYS A 289 10.02 17.51 -0.76
C LYS A 289 9.05 17.95 -1.84
N GLN A 290 8.53 19.17 -1.74
CA GLN A 290 7.60 19.74 -2.71
C GLN A 290 8.24 19.79 -4.10
N GLY A 291 7.51 19.36 -5.11
CA GLY A 291 7.99 19.30 -6.50
C GLY A 291 9.03 18.22 -6.80
N ARG A 292 9.52 17.45 -5.82
CA ARG A 292 10.42 16.32 -6.09
C ARG A 292 9.65 15.20 -6.76
N ALA A 293 10.15 14.72 -7.90
CA ALA A 293 9.62 13.52 -8.54
C ALA A 293 9.80 12.30 -7.61
N VAL A 294 8.72 11.57 -7.36
CA VAL A 294 8.79 10.26 -6.69
C VAL A 294 9.39 9.27 -7.69
N THR A 295 10.57 8.74 -7.43
CA THR A 295 11.20 7.71 -8.28
C THR A 295 10.86 6.29 -7.83
N GLN A 296 10.55 6.12 -6.54
CA GLN A 296 10.26 4.84 -5.92
C GLN A 296 8.84 4.33 -6.28
N ASP A 297 8.72 3.03 -6.51
CA ASP A 297 7.53 2.33 -7.00
C ASP A 297 7.66 0.80 -6.83
N TRP A 298 6.71 0.03 -7.37
CA TRP A 298 6.78 -1.43 -7.37
C TRP A 298 8.08 -2.01 -7.96
N ASN A 299 8.56 -1.47 -9.08
CA ASN A 299 9.66 -2.07 -9.84
C ASN A 299 11.02 -1.74 -9.24
N THR A 300 11.16 -0.57 -8.64
CA THR A 300 12.39 -0.10 -7.98
C THR A 300 12.55 -0.67 -6.57
N GLU A 301 11.44 -0.91 -5.86
CA GLU A 301 11.50 -1.37 -4.47
C GLU A 301 11.40 -2.89 -4.30
N THR A 302 10.57 -3.61 -5.08
CA THR A 302 10.39 -5.05 -4.85
C THR A 302 11.66 -5.91 -5.01
N PRO A 303 12.65 -5.58 -5.88
CA PRO A 303 13.94 -6.29 -5.90
C PRO A 303 14.72 -6.19 -4.58
N ARG A 304 14.48 -5.15 -3.77
CA ARG A 304 15.14 -4.94 -2.46
C ARG A 304 14.63 -5.89 -1.37
N PHE A 305 13.55 -6.63 -1.65
CA PHE A 305 12.92 -7.56 -0.70
C PHE A 305 13.51 -8.97 -0.78
N GLU A 306 14.17 -9.31 -1.89
CA GLU A 306 14.70 -10.65 -2.13
C GLU A 306 15.84 -10.98 -1.13
N GLY A 307 15.81 -12.19 -0.57
CA GLY A 307 16.75 -12.61 0.47
C GLY A 307 16.57 -11.97 1.86
N LYS A 308 15.71 -10.95 2.01
CA LYS A 308 15.43 -10.34 3.31
C LYS A 308 14.31 -11.07 4.05
N LYS A 309 14.45 -11.24 5.37
CA LYS A 309 13.38 -11.72 6.24
C LYS A 309 12.44 -10.54 6.61
N PRO A 310 11.11 -10.66 6.40
CA PRO A 310 10.14 -9.68 6.89
C PRO A 310 10.18 -9.57 8.43
N ALA A 311 9.88 -8.39 8.95
CA ALA A 311 9.93 -8.07 10.39
C ALA A 311 8.80 -8.70 11.23
#